data_AF-A0AAA9YYX8-F1
#
_entry.id   AF-A0AAA9YYX8-F1
#
_cell.length_a   1.000
_cell.length_b   1.000
_cell.length_c   1.000
_cell.angle_alpha   90.00
_cell.angle_beta   90.00
_cell.angle_gamma   90.00
#
_symmetry.space_group_name_H-M   'P 1'
#
loop_
_entity.id
_entity.type
_entity.pdbx_description
1 polymer ?
#
loop_
_entity_poly.entity_id
_entity_poly.type
_entity_poly.pdbx_seq_one_letter_code
_entity_poly.pdbx_strand_id
1 'polypeptide(L)'
;MDEKLLFDKHINGSVNKINGLIRSLYSLINRRSSLQLANKLLLYKCVFRPILTYACPVWNSCALSHLRRLQVKQNKLLKMIFDLHPWFPTNELHEIAEIETILEFVQKATNRFITSCEMSTNPLIMNIFP
;
A
#
# COMPACT_ATOMS: atom_id res chain seq x y z
N MET A 1 -11.88 11.39 18.93
CA MET A 1 -10.75 10.43 18.87
C MET A 1 -11.35 9.04 18.64
N ASP A 2 -10.70 8.15 17.89
CA ASP A 2 -11.20 6.78 17.68
C ASP A 2 -10.85 5.93 18.91
N GLU A 3 -11.79 5.76 19.84
CA GLU A 3 -11.56 5.13 21.16
C GLU A 3 -11.03 3.69 21.07
N LYS A 4 -11.28 2.99 19.96
CA LYS A 4 -10.87 1.60 19.77
C LYS A 4 -9.63 1.43 18.89
N LEU A 5 -9.00 2.53 18.45
CA LEU A 5 -7.85 2.49 17.51
C LEU A 5 -8.11 1.56 16.32
N LEU A 6 -9.35 1.54 15.81
CA LEU A 6 -9.70 0.70 14.66
C LEU A 6 -9.23 1.34 13.34
N PHE A 7 -8.93 2.64 13.36
CA PHE A 7 -8.47 3.42 12.21
C PHE A 7 -9.38 3.30 10.97
N ASP A 8 -10.62 2.84 11.12
CA ASP A 8 -11.48 2.52 9.99
C ASP A 8 -11.83 3.77 9.17
N LYS A 9 -12.10 4.90 9.84
CA LYS A 9 -12.29 6.21 9.17
C LYS A 9 -11.08 6.60 8.33
N HIS A 10 -9.87 6.36 8.85
CA HIS A 10 -8.62 6.68 8.17
C HIS A 10 -8.41 5.77 6.94
N ILE A 11 -8.61 4.46 7.10
CA ILE A 11 -8.53 3.49 5.99
C ILE A 11 -9.57 3.81 4.91
N ASN A 12 -10.80 4.12 5.30
CA ASN A 12 -11.86 4.55 4.37
C ASN A 12 -11.46 5.84 3.63
N GLY A 13 -10.86 6.80 4.34
CA GLY A 13 -10.30 8.02 3.75
C GLY A 13 -9.24 7.72 2.68
N SER A 14 -8.25 6.86 2.99
CA SER A 14 -7.22 6.44 2.04
C SER A 14 -7.82 5.71 0.84
N VAL A 15 -8.75 4.78 1.07
CA VAL A 15 -9.45 4.08 -0.01
C VAL A 15 -10.22 5.05 -0.91
N ASN A 16 -10.89 6.06 -0.34
CA ASN A 16 -11.63 7.05 -1.12
C ASN A 16 -10.70 7.93 -1.96
N LYS A 17 -9.55 8.35 -1.40
CA LYS A 17 -8.52 9.07 -2.15
C LYS A 17 -7.99 8.26 -3.33
N ILE A 18 -7.68 6.97 -3.09
CA ILE A 18 -7.23 6.04 -4.14
C ILE A 18 -8.31 5.90 -5.22
N ASN A 19 -9.56 5.67 -4.84
CA ASN A 19 -10.65 5.56 -5.82
C ASN A 19 -10.79 6.85 -6.66
N GLY A 20 -10.58 8.03 -6.05
CA GLY A 20 -10.54 9.31 -6.74
C GLY A 20 -9.43 9.35 -7.79
N LEU A 21 -8.19 9.01 -7.40
CA LEU A 21 -7.05 9.00 -8.30
C LEU A 21 -7.16 7.96 -9.41
N ILE A 22 -7.73 6.79 -9.12
CA ILE A 22 -8.02 5.77 -10.14
C ILE A 22 -8.95 6.35 -11.21
N ARG A 23 -9.98 7.11 -10.80
CA ARG A 23 -10.91 7.75 -11.76
C ARG A 23 -10.19 8.83 -12.57
N SER A 24 -9.42 9.70 -11.93
CA SER A 24 -8.71 10.79 -12.62
C SER A 24 -7.63 10.29 -13.59
N LEU A 25 -6.91 9.23 -13.21
CA LEU A 25 -5.83 8.63 -14.01
C LEU A 25 -6.32 7.44 -14.84
N TYR A 26 -7.63 7.22 -14.94
CA TYR A 26 -8.20 6.05 -15.60
C TYR A 26 -7.74 5.96 -17.06
N SER A 27 -7.71 7.09 -17.77
CA SER A 27 -7.25 7.18 -19.16
C SER A 27 -5.82 6.68 -19.37
N LEU A 28 -4.95 6.83 -18.36
CA LEU A 28 -3.53 6.45 -18.43
C LEU A 28 -3.29 4.99 -18.02
N ILE A 29 -4.07 4.48 -17.08
CA ILE A 29 -3.85 3.17 -16.44
C ILE A 29 -4.66 2.08 -17.12
N ASN A 30 -5.79 2.40 -17.74
CA ASN A 30 -6.65 1.39 -18.34
C ASN A 30 -5.93 0.60 -19.45
N ARG A 31 -6.48 -0.57 -19.77
CA ARG A 31 -5.96 -1.46 -20.83
C ARG A 31 -5.91 -0.87 -22.24
N ARG A 32 -6.76 0.12 -22.54
CA ARG A 32 -6.77 0.83 -23.83
C ARG A 32 -5.75 1.96 -23.91
N SER A 33 -5.09 2.29 -22.80
CA SER A 33 -4.02 3.29 -22.77
C SER A 33 -2.81 2.78 -23.56
N SER A 34 -2.33 3.60 -24.49
CA SER A 34 -1.09 3.38 -25.27
C SER A 34 0.18 3.52 -24.43
N LEU A 35 0.05 3.88 -23.15
CA LEU A 35 1.17 4.03 -22.24
C LEU A 35 1.86 2.67 -22.02
N GLN A 36 3.19 2.66 -22.14
CA GLN A 36 4.00 1.47 -21.88
C GLN A 36 3.79 0.97 -20.45
N LEU A 37 3.86 -0.35 -20.28
CA LEU A 37 3.69 -1.03 -18.99
C LEU A 37 4.63 -0.47 -17.91
N ALA A 38 5.89 -0.22 -18.27
CA ALA A 38 6.87 0.37 -17.35
C ALA A 38 6.42 1.74 -16.80
N ASN A 39 5.81 2.57 -17.64
CA ASN A 39 5.31 3.89 -17.23
C ASN A 39 4.03 3.78 -16.39
N LYS A 40 3.15 2.80 -16.68
CA LYS A 40 2.00 2.48 -15.83
C LYS A 40 2.45 1.99 -14.43
N LEU A 41 3.48 1.17 -14.38
CA LEU A 41 4.10 0.72 -13.12
C LEU A 41 4.78 1.86 -12.37
N LEU A 42 5.44 2.78 -13.08
CA LEU A 42 6.01 3.98 -12.49
C LEU A 42 4.92 4.84 -11.84
N LEU A 43 3.79 5.06 -12.52
CA LEU A 43 2.62 5.74 -11.96
C LEU A 43 2.12 5.04 -10.69
N TYR A 44 2.03 3.69 -10.70
CA TYR A 44 1.71 2.92 -9.51
C TYR A 44 2.66 3.23 -8.34
N LYS A 45 3.98 3.13 -8.58
CA LYS A 45 5.02 3.34 -7.55
C LYS A 45 5.03 4.76 -7.01
N CYS A 46 4.82 5.78 -7.85
CA CYS A 46 4.91 7.19 -7.48
C CYS A 46 3.62 7.75 -6.87
N VAL A 47 2.45 7.33 -7.35
CA VAL A 47 1.17 7.95 -6.96
C VAL A 47 0.36 7.07 -6.03
N PHE A 48 0.20 5.78 -6.37
CA PHE A 48 -0.72 4.90 -5.66
C PHE A 48 -0.09 4.28 -4.43
N ARG A 49 1.16 3.81 -4.55
CA ARG A 49 1.90 3.16 -3.46
C ARG A 49 1.99 4.06 -2.22
N PRO A 50 2.39 5.35 -2.30
CA PRO A 50 2.47 6.19 -1.11
C PRO A 50 1.14 6.34 -0.39
N ILE A 51 0.02 6.44 -1.10
CA ILE A 51 -1.30 6.58 -0.47
C ILE A 51 -1.75 5.25 0.17
N LEU A 52 -1.40 4.14 -0.48
CA LEU A 52 -1.63 2.80 0.05
C LEU A 52 -0.74 2.47 1.23
N THR A 53 0.37 3.18 1.47
CA THR A 53 1.40 2.77 2.43
C THR A 53 1.90 3.87 3.37
N TYR A 54 1.38 5.10 3.35
CA TYR A 54 1.97 6.20 4.13
C TYR A 54 1.91 5.98 5.65
N ALA A 55 0.92 5.24 6.13
CA ALA A 55 0.73 4.98 7.55
C ALA A 55 1.17 3.56 7.95
N CYS A 56 2.05 2.92 7.18
CA CYS A 56 2.54 1.55 7.44
C CYS A 56 3.03 1.31 8.88
N PRO A 57 3.85 2.19 9.51
CA PRO A 57 4.30 1.96 10.88
C PRO A 57 3.16 1.98 11.89
N VAL A 58 2.13 2.80 11.65
CA VAL A 58 0.92 2.87 12.47
C VAL A 58 0.00 1.67 12.21
N TRP A 59 0.03 1.11 11.00
CA TRP A 59 -0.80 -0.03 10.64
C TRP A 59 -0.26 -1.38 11.05
N ASN A 60 1.00 -1.48 11.49
CA ASN A 60 1.50 -2.74 12.04
C ASN A 60 0.69 -3.18 13.27
N SER A 61 0.18 -2.22 14.05
CA SER A 61 -0.73 -2.47 15.18
C SER A 61 -2.22 -2.53 14.78
N CYS A 62 -2.55 -2.30 13.51
CA CYS A 62 -3.94 -2.36 13.02
C CYS A 62 -4.39 -3.79 12.73
N ALA A 63 -5.70 -4.02 12.79
CA ALA A 63 -6.27 -5.33 12.46
C ALA A 63 -5.93 -5.77 11.02
N LEU A 64 -5.55 -7.05 10.87
CA LEU A 64 -5.23 -7.68 9.57
C LEU A 64 -6.33 -7.49 8.51
N SER A 65 -7.59 -7.33 8.94
CA SER A 65 -8.73 -7.04 8.06
C SER A 65 -8.54 -5.73 7.27
N HIS A 66 -7.96 -4.69 7.87
CA HIS A 66 -7.71 -3.42 7.19
C HIS A 66 -6.61 -3.54 6.14
N LEU A 67 -5.52 -4.26 6.46
CA LEU A 67 -4.44 -4.56 5.51
C LEU A 67 -4.96 -5.36 4.31
N ARG A 68 -5.84 -6.35 4.54
CA ARG A 68 -6.50 -7.10 3.46
C ARG A 68 -7.32 -6.21 2.54
N ARG A 69 -8.03 -5.20 3.07
CA ARG A 69 -8.78 -4.25 2.23
C ARG A 69 -7.87 -3.43 1.32
N LEU A 70 -6.71 -3.01 1.82
CA LEU A 70 -5.69 -2.32 1.01
C LEU A 70 -5.07 -3.26 -0.04
N GLN A 71 -4.80 -4.51 0.33
CA GLN A 71 -4.29 -5.55 -0.58
C GLN A 71 -5.23 -5.76 -1.77
N VAL A 72 -6.54 -5.86 -1.51
CA VAL A 72 -7.54 -6.00 -2.59
C VAL A 72 -7.49 -4.82 -3.57
N LYS A 73 -7.26 -3.61 -3.07
CA LYS A 73 -7.11 -2.41 -3.93
C LYS A 73 -5.82 -2.45 -4.74
N GLN A 74 -4.70 -2.84 -4.13
CA GLN A 74 -3.44 -3.06 -4.83
C GLN A 74 -3.59 -4.10 -5.94
N ASN A 75 -4.16 -5.27 -5.64
CA ASN A 75 -4.36 -6.35 -6.61
C ASN A 75 -5.20 -5.89 -7.80
N LYS A 76 -6.29 -5.15 -7.53
CA LYS A 76 -7.16 -4.63 -8.59
C LYS A 76 -6.42 -3.65 -9.51
N LEU A 77 -5.58 -2.79 -8.94
CA LEU A 77 -4.77 -1.84 -9.70
C LEU A 77 -3.73 -2.54 -10.57
N LEU A 78 -2.99 -3.48 -10.00
CA LEU A 78 -1.97 -4.25 -10.73
C LEU A 78 -2.62 -5.07 -11.85
N LYS A 79 -3.72 -5.77 -11.59
CA LYS A 79 -4.46 -6.50 -12.63
C LYS A 79 -4.92 -5.58 -13.77
N MET A 80 -5.31 -4.34 -13.47
CA MET A 80 -5.67 -3.36 -14.51
C MET A 80 -4.45 -2.91 -15.32
N ILE A 81 -3.30 -2.71 -14.68
CA ILE A 81 -2.05 -2.30 -15.33
C ILE A 81 -1.53 -3.38 -16.29
N PHE A 82 -1.56 -4.64 -15.87
CA PHE A 82 -1.11 -5.79 -16.65
C PHE A 82 -2.17 -6.38 -17.58
N ASP A 83 -3.38 -5.79 -17.62
CA ASP A 83 -4.54 -6.32 -18.36
C ASP A 83 -4.84 -7.81 -18.06
N LEU A 84 -4.76 -8.16 -16.78
CA LEU A 84 -4.99 -9.53 -16.29
C LEU A 84 -6.44 -9.76 -15.90
N HIS A 85 -6.84 -11.03 -15.96
CA HIS A 85 -8.19 -11.45 -15.56
C HIS A 85 -8.46 -11.12 -14.07
N PRO A 86 -9.70 -10.74 -13.69
CA PRO A 86 -10.02 -10.38 -12.30
C PRO A 86 -9.66 -11.46 -11.26
N TRP A 87 -9.67 -12.72 -11.68
CA TRP A 87 -9.40 -13.90 -10.84
C TRP A 87 -7.95 -14.37 -10.90
N PHE A 88 -7.06 -13.62 -11.55
CA PHE A 88 -5.63 -13.97 -11.63
C PHE A 88 -5.01 -14.13 -10.22
N PRO A 89 -4.18 -15.17 -9.98
CA PRO A 89 -3.62 -15.46 -8.65
C PRO A 89 -2.81 -14.29 -8.09
N THR A 90 -2.94 -14.05 -6.77
CA THR A 90 -2.22 -12.94 -6.11
C THR A 90 -0.71 -13.17 -6.11
N ASN A 91 -0.24 -14.38 -5.83
CA ASN A 91 1.19 -14.66 -5.72
C ASN A 91 1.90 -14.39 -7.06
N GLU A 92 1.39 -15.00 -8.14
CA GLU A 92 1.89 -14.77 -9.50
C GLU A 92 1.80 -13.30 -9.93
N LEU A 93 0.76 -12.58 -9.50
CA LEU A 93 0.60 -11.15 -9.82
C LEU A 93 1.76 -10.33 -9.24
N HIS A 94 2.14 -10.63 -8.01
CA HIS A 94 3.19 -9.91 -7.31
C HIS A 94 4.59 -10.29 -7.80
N GLU A 95 4.77 -11.55 -8.22
CA GLU A 95 5.99 -12.01 -8.88
C GLU A 95 6.21 -11.29 -10.22
N ILE A 96 5.20 -11.29 -11.11
CA ILE A 96 5.29 -10.62 -12.43
C ILE A 96 5.41 -9.10 -12.28
N ALA A 97 4.74 -8.53 -11.27
CA ALA A 97 4.78 -7.09 -11.04
C ALA A 97 6.06 -6.60 -10.36
N GLU A 98 6.88 -7.50 -9.80
CA GLU A 98 8.03 -7.19 -8.95
C GLU A 98 7.68 -6.15 -7.86
N ILE A 99 6.50 -6.33 -7.26
CA ILE A 99 5.96 -5.42 -6.26
C ILE A 99 5.57 -6.25 -5.04
N GLU A 100 6.08 -5.86 -3.88
CA GLU A 100 5.72 -6.46 -2.59
C GLU A 100 4.22 -6.27 -2.30
N THR A 101 3.62 -7.25 -1.62
CA THR A 101 2.28 -7.11 -1.04
C THR A 101 2.27 -5.99 0.02
N ILE A 102 1.07 -5.47 0.33
CA ILE A 102 0.92 -4.48 1.40
C ILE A 102 1.47 -5.00 2.73
N LEU A 103 1.22 -6.27 3.05
CA LEU A 103 1.68 -6.87 4.30
C LEU A 103 3.22 -6.93 4.37
N GLU A 104 3.87 -7.43 3.33
CA GLU A 104 5.34 -7.49 3.26
C GLU A 104 5.96 -6.10 3.34
N PHE A 105 5.37 -5.12 2.64
CA PHE A 105 5.85 -3.75 2.68
C PHE A 105 5.70 -3.13 4.08
N VAL A 106 4.55 -3.33 4.74
CA VAL A 106 4.30 -2.86 6.11
C VAL A 106 5.32 -3.46 7.07
N GLN A 107 5.55 -4.77 7.00
CA GLN A 107 6.50 -5.45 7.87
C GLN A 107 7.92 -4.90 7.68
N LYS A 108 8.35 -4.76 6.42
CA LYS A 108 9.68 -4.23 6.08
C LYS A 108 9.85 -2.78 6.53
N ALA A 109 8.83 -1.94 6.33
CA ALA A 109 8.84 -0.55 6.77
C ALA A 109 8.89 -0.44 8.30
N THR A 110 8.14 -1.29 9.00
CA THR A 110 8.09 -1.30 10.46
C THR A 110 9.41 -1.76 11.05
N ASN A 111 10.00 -2.84 10.53
CA ASN A 111 11.31 -3.31 10.99
C ASN A 111 12.39 -2.23 10.83
N ARG A 112 12.41 -1.54 9.67
CA ARG A 112 13.32 -0.41 9.45
C ARG A 112 13.11 0.72 10.44
N PHE A 113 11.85 1.02 10.78
CA PHE A 113 11.53 2.04 11.77
C PHE A 113 12.02 1.64 13.17
N ILE A 114 11.74 0.41 13.61
CA ILE A 114 12.20 -0.11 14.90
C ILE A 114 13.73 -0.09 14.99
N THR A 115 14.44 -0.62 14.00
CA THR A 115 15.91 -0.57 13.97
C THR A 115 16.43 0.87 14.01
N SER A 116 15.75 1.81 13.35
CA SER A 116 16.13 3.23 13.43
C SER A 116 15.90 3.83 14.81
N CYS A 117 14.90 3.37 15.57
CA CYS A 117 14.64 3.80 16.93
C CYS A 117 15.69 3.23 17.90
N GLU A 118 16.02 1.95 17.79
CA GLU A 118 17.05 1.27 18.59
C GLU A 118 18.45 1.88 18.39
N MET A 119 18.77 2.26 17.15
CA MET A 119 20.04 2.92 16.82
C MET A 119 20.07 4.42 17.18
N SER A 120 18.96 4.98 17.69
CA SER A 120 18.88 6.39 18.03
C SER A 120 19.58 6.67 19.36
N THR A 121 20.37 7.74 19.39
CA THR A 121 20.98 8.25 20.63
C THR A 121 19.99 9.03 21.51
N ASN A 122 18.76 9.25 21.05
CA ASN A 122 17.76 10.00 21.81
C ASN A 122 17.14 9.12 22.91
N PRO A 123 17.35 9.45 24.20
CA PRO A 123 16.87 8.63 25.32
C PRO A 123 15.34 8.53 25.40
N LEU A 124 14.61 9.52 24.87
CA LEU A 124 13.14 9.48 24.83
C LEU A 124 12.62 8.45 23.83
N ILE A 125 13.36 8.19 22.74
CA ILE A 125 12.96 7.23 21.71
C ILE A 125 13.25 5.80 22.18
N MET A 126 14.37 5.58 22.88
CA MET A 126 14.69 4.29 23.49
C MET A 126 13.64 3.85 24.52
N ASN A 127 13.05 4.78 25.26
CA ASN A 127 12.04 4.46 26.28
C ASN A 127 10.63 4.13 25.74
N ILE A 128 10.37 4.31 24.43
CA ILE A 128 9.06 4.06 23.83
C ILE A 128 8.88 2.59 23.43
N PHE A 129 9.98 1.87 23.21
CA PHE A 129 9.97 0.46 22.80
C PHE A 129 10.71 -0.37 23.87
N PRO A 130 10.07 -1.39 24.49
CA PRO A 130 10.67 -2.20 25.54
C PRO A 130 11.72 -3.19 25.02
#